data_AF-A0A562LY96-F1
#
_entry.id   AF-A0A562LY96-F1
#
_cell.length_a   1.000
_cell.length_b   1.000
_cell.length_c   1.000
_cell.angle_alpha   90.00
_cell.angle_beta   90.00
_cell.angle_gamma   90.00
#
_symmetry.space_group_name_H-M   'P 1'
#
loop_
_entity.id
_entity.type
_entity.pdbx_description
1 polymer ?
#
loop_
_entity_poly.entity_id
_entity_poly.type
_entity_poly.pdbx_seq_one_letter_code
_entity_poly.pdbx_strand_id
1 'polypeptide(L)'
;MSAFVVASLALVLMVLAYVLRPVFKAHRLTGVAMLASALVMTGALYFAVGTPRALDQAQRRTPQTLDEAITQLEAKLADDPSEIDGWRLLARAYTAQGRHTDARDALARAVTVAPDEADLLTDAAEARANADKDHRFDDKAVQMLRHALGKQPMHQRARWFLGIAQRQAGRAADAAKTWEPLLAIVEPNVAATLRPQINAARVEAGLPELAAPAPVAASGKGITVKVELADALRAKLPAGATLFVVAREPGGPPIPVAAEKVSAAQLPLELRLDDADSLMPTKKLSDLANAEISARLSITGIATPQAGDLEAAPVQTTTDAKAPVVLKIDRVRP
;
A
#
# COMPACT_ATOMS: atom_id res chain seq x y z
N MET A 1 -34.50 17.07 -17.38
CA MET A 1 -34.59 15.87 -18.24
C MET A 1 -36.02 15.59 -18.70
N SER A 2 -37.03 15.71 -17.82
CA SER A 2 -38.46 15.48 -18.14
C SER A 2 -39.05 16.42 -19.21
N ALA A 3 -38.77 17.73 -19.17
CA ALA A 3 -39.29 18.69 -20.16
C ALA A 3 -38.80 18.41 -21.61
N PHE A 4 -37.55 17.99 -21.76
CA PHE A 4 -36.97 17.64 -23.07
C PHE A 4 -37.61 16.39 -23.66
N VAL A 5 -37.84 15.36 -22.84
CA VAL A 5 -38.52 14.13 -23.28
C VAL A 5 -39.95 14.42 -23.71
N VAL A 6 -40.70 15.20 -22.93
CA VAL A 6 -42.08 15.58 -23.26
C VAL A 6 -42.14 16.39 -24.55
N ALA A 7 -41.26 17.38 -24.72
CA ALA A 7 -41.19 18.17 -25.95
C ALA A 7 -40.84 17.32 -27.18
N SER A 8 -39.89 16.39 -27.03
CA SER A 8 -39.49 15.46 -28.10
C SER A 8 -40.63 14.53 -28.49
N LEU A 9 -41.36 13.99 -27.51
CA LEU A 9 -42.49 13.09 -27.75
C LEU A 9 -43.66 13.83 -28.41
N ALA A 10 -43.94 15.07 -27.99
CA ALA A 10 -44.94 15.92 -28.61
C ALA A 10 -44.58 16.27 -30.07
N LEU A 11 -43.30 16.57 -30.34
CA LEU A 11 -42.82 16.83 -31.70
C LEU A 11 -42.98 15.59 -32.59
N VAL A 12 -42.57 14.41 -32.12
CA VAL A 12 -42.73 13.14 -32.86
C VAL A 12 -44.19 12.85 -33.17
N LEU A 13 -45.09 13.03 -32.20
CA LEU A 13 -46.54 12.86 -32.40
C LEU A 13 -47.11 13.87 -33.39
N MET A 14 -46.66 15.13 -33.34
CA MET A 14 -47.11 16.17 -34.27
C MET A 14 -46.64 15.88 -35.71
N VAL A 15 -45.40 15.41 -35.88
CA VAL A 15 -44.84 14.98 -37.18
C VAL A 15 -45.60 13.78 -37.71
N LEU A 16 -45.81 12.73 -36.90
CA LEU A 16 -46.60 11.57 -37.31
C LEU A 16 -48.03 11.96 -37.70
N ALA A 17 -48.68 12.82 -36.92
CA ALA A 17 -50.03 13.29 -37.19
C ALA A 17 -50.11 14.08 -38.50
N TYR A 18 -49.11 14.91 -38.80
CA TYR A 18 -49.02 15.66 -40.05
C TYR A 18 -48.81 14.74 -41.27
N VAL A 19 -47.83 13.82 -41.18
CA VAL A 19 -47.46 12.90 -42.27
C VAL A 19 -48.57 11.88 -42.57
N LEU A 20 -49.24 11.35 -41.55
CA LEU A 20 -50.29 10.33 -41.73
C LEU A 20 -51.67 10.93 -42.00
N ARG A 21 -51.89 12.24 -41.79
CA ARG A 21 -53.19 12.92 -42.04
C ARG A 21 -53.82 12.64 -43.42
N PRO A 22 -53.09 12.73 -44.54
CA PRO A 22 -53.66 12.44 -45.86
C PRO A 22 -54.01 10.96 -46.04
N VAL A 23 -53.19 10.05 -45.49
CA VAL A 23 -53.40 8.59 -45.56
C VAL A 23 -54.63 8.19 -44.76
N PHE A 24 -54.83 8.76 -43.57
CA PHE A 24 -56.02 8.52 -42.76
C PHE A 24 -57.31 9.04 -43.39
N LYS A 25 -57.24 10.12 -44.19
CA LYS A 25 -58.39 10.65 -44.93
C LYS A 25 -58.78 9.79 -46.13
N ALA A 26 -57.81 9.17 -46.81
CA ALA A 26 -58.05 8.35 -47.99
C ALA A 26 -58.38 6.88 -47.64
N HIS A 27 -57.57 6.26 -46.78
CA HIS A 27 -57.68 4.84 -46.43
C HIS A 27 -57.29 4.61 -44.96
N ARG A 28 -58.31 4.66 -44.09
CA ARG A 28 -58.14 4.59 -42.63
C ARG A 28 -57.41 3.32 -42.16
N LEU A 29 -57.66 2.17 -42.78
CA LEU A 29 -57.02 0.88 -42.46
C LEU A 29 -55.50 0.89 -42.71
N THR A 30 -55.04 1.42 -43.85
CA THR A 30 -53.61 1.55 -44.16
C THR A 30 -52.90 2.54 -43.24
N GLY A 31 -53.55 3.64 -42.85
CA GLY A 31 -52.99 4.57 -41.86
C GLY A 31 -52.76 3.89 -40.50
N VAL A 32 -53.73 3.08 -40.05
CA VAL A 32 -53.59 2.27 -38.83
C VAL A 32 -52.48 1.22 -38.99
N ALA A 33 -52.43 0.51 -40.12
CA ALA A 33 -51.42 -0.51 -40.39
C ALA A 33 -49.99 0.07 -40.40
N MET A 34 -49.78 1.24 -41.02
CA MET A 34 -48.47 1.91 -41.04
C MET A 34 -48.05 2.36 -39.63
N LEU A 35 -48.98 2.92 -38.84
CA LEU A 35 -48.71 3.29 -37.45
C LEU A 35 -48.34 2.07 -36.60
N ALA A 36 -49.12 1.00 -36.70
CA ALA A 36 -48.86 -0.25 -35.97
C ALA A 36 -47.50 -0.86 -36.37
N SER A 37 -47.19 -0.88 -37.66
CA SER A 37 -45.90 -1.38 -38.17
C SER A 37 -44.73 -0.55 -37.65
N ALA A 38 -44.86 0.78 -37.62
CA ALA A 38 -43.84 1.67 -37.07
C ALA A 38 -43.62 1.42 -35.57
N LEU A 39 -44.67 1.25 -34.78
CA LEU A 39 -44.57 0.95 -33.35
C LEU A 39 -43.94 -0.42 -33.09
N VAL A 40 -44.37 -1.46 -33.82
CA VAL A 40 -43.81 -2.81 -33.71
C VAL A 40 -42.33 -2.81 -34.09
N MET A 41 -41.98 -2.14 -35.19
CA MET A 41 -40.59 -2.04 -35.65
C MET A 41 -39.72 -1.27 -34.67
N THR A 42 -40.24 -0.18 -34.09
CA THR A 42 -39.53 0.58 -33.03
C THR A 42 -39.33 -0.27 -31.78
N GLY A 43 -40.36 -1.02 -31.37
CA GLY A 43 -40.27 -1.96 -30.25
C GLY A 43 -39.24 -3.05 -30.53
N ALA A 44 -39.29 -3.68 -31.70
CA ALA A 44 -38.34 -4.71 -32.12
C ALA A 44 -36.90 -4.17 -32.15
N LEU A 45 -36.68 -2.95 -32.65
CA LEU A 45 -35.37 -2.31 -32.65
C LEU A 45 -34.87 -2.05 -31.21
N TYR A 46 -35.76 -1.60 -30.32
CA TYR A 46 -35.43 -1.40 -28.91
C TYR A 46 -35.12 -2.72 -28.18
N PHE A 47 -35.81 -3.82 -28.51
CA PHE A 47 -35.49 -5.14 -27.98
C PHE A 47 -34.18 -5.71 -28.55
N ALA A 48 -33.82 -5.38 -29.80
CA ALA A 48 -32.62 -5.88 -30.45
C ALA A 48 -31.34 -5.08 -30.10
N VAL A 49 -31.44 -3.76 -29.92
CA VAL A 49 -30.29 -2.85 -29.74
C VAL A 49 -30.32 -2.11 -28.40
N GLY A 50 -31.50 -1.98 -27.78
CA GLY A 50 -31.67 -1.26 -26.52
C GLY A 50 -31.47 -2.15 -25.29
N THR A 51 -31.71 -1.57 -24.11
CA THR A 51 -31.64 -2.24 -22.81
C THR A 51 -33.04 -2.42 -22.21
N PRO A 52 -33.87 -3.34 -22.74
CA PRO A 52 -35.26 -3.52 -22.28
C PRO A 52 -35.35 -3.87 -20.79
N ARG A 53 -34.32 -4.52 -20.22
CA ARG A 53 -34.21 -4.82 -18.78
C ARG A 53 -33.99 -3.58 -17.92
N ALA A 54 -33.48 -2.48 -18.47
CA ALA A 54 -33.40 -1.22 -17.74
C ALA A 54 -34.79 -0.63 -17.41
N LEU A 55 -35.87 -1.19 -17.96
CA LEU A 55 -37.25 -0.89 -17.55
C LEU A 55 -37.69 -1.66 -16.29
N ASP A 56 -36.94 -2.69 -15.89
CA ASP A 56 -37.22 -3.48 -14.70
C ASP A 56 -37.04 -2.63 -13.44
N GLN A 57 -38.10 -2.58 -12.63
CA GLN A 57 -38.12 -1.81 -11.41
C GLN A 57 -37.13 -2.37 -10.37
N ALA A 58 -36.80 -3.66 -10.43
CA ALA A 58 -35.85 -4.30 -9.54
C ALA A 58 -34.40 -3.79 -9.76
N GLN A 59 -33.98 -3.57 -11.01
CA GLN A 59 -32.66 -3.04 -11.34
C GLN A 59 -32.50 -1.54 -11.06
N ARG A 60 -33.62 -0.80 -10.89
CA ARG A 60 -33.61 0.65 -10.62
C ARG A 60 -33.58 1.00 -9.13
N ARG A 61 -33.84 0.04 -8.25
CA ARG A 61 -33.85 0.27 -6.81
C ARG A 61 -32.42 0.28 -6.29
N THR A 62 -32.04 1.35 -5.60
CA THR A 62 -30.78 1.38 -4.86
C THR A 62 -30.77 0.23 -3.85
N PRO A 63 -29.80 -0.70 -3.93
CA PRO A 63 -29.73 -1.82 -3.00
C PRO A 63 -29.55 -1.29 -1.57
N GLN A 64 -30.30 -1.86 -0.62
CA GLN A 64 -30.24 -1.47 0.79
C GLN A 64 -29.30 -2.35 1.59
N THR A 65 -29.01 -3.55 1.08
CA THR A 65 -28.09 -4.51 1.68
C THR A 65 -26.96 -4.87 0.71
N LEU A 66 -25.86 -5.39 1.26
CA LEU A 66 -24.75 -5.88 0.44
C LEU A 66 -25.17 -7.08 -0.43
N ASP A 67 -26.03 -7.97 0.08
CA ASP A 67 -26.55 -9.11 -0.69
C ASP A 67 -27.42 -8.69 -1.88
N GLU A 68 -28.26 -7.68 -1.70
CA GLU A 68 -29.02 -7.08 -2.80
C GLU A 68 -28.10 -6.43 -3.83
N ALA A 69 -27.06 -5.72 -3.38
CA ALA A 69 -26.09 -5.09 -4.27
C ALA A 69 -25.31 -6.14 -5.09
N ILE A 70 -24.91 -7.24 -4.45
CA ILE A 70 -24.25 -8.38 -5.11
C ILE A 70 -25.19 -9.01 -6.14
N THR A 71 -26.45 -9.30 -5.78
CA THR A 71 -27.43 -9.90 -6.69
C THR A 71 -27.68 -9.03 -7.92
N GLN A 72 -27.81 -7.70 -7.73
CA GLN A 72 -27.96 -6.77 -8.84
C GLN A 72 -26.70 -6.72 -9.73
N LEU A 73 -25.51 -6.75 -9.12
CA LEU A 73 -24.25 -6.75 -9.84
C LEU A 73 -24.04 -8.03 -10.65
N GLU A 74 -24.37 -9.19 -10.08
CA GLU A 74 -24.38 -10.49 -10.77
C GLU A 74 -25.30 -10.47 -12.00
N ALA A 75 -26.53 -9.96 -11.84
CA ALA A 75 -27.48 -9.86 -12.95
C ALA A 75 -26.95 -8.95 -14.07
N LYS A 76 -26.33 -7.82 -13.70
CA LYS A 76 -25.73 -6.91 -14.68
C LYS A 76 -24.56 -7.56 -15.43
N LEU A 77 -23.70 -8.30 -14.72
CA LEU A 77 -22.54 -8.97 -15.31
C LEU A 77 -22.92 -10.21 -16.13
N ALA A 78 -24.09 -10.81 -15.86
CA ALA A 78 -24.66 -11.84 -16.72
C ALA A 78 -25.12 -11.26 -18.08
N ASP A 79 -25.63 -10.02 -18.08
CA ASP A 79 -26.04 -9.31 -19.30
C ASP A 79 -24.82 -8.78 -20.08
N ASP A 80 -23.80 -8.24 -19.39
CA ASP A 80 -22.54 -7.80 -19.99
C ASP A 80 -21.33 -8.46 -19.30
N PRO A 81 -20.90 -9.64 -19.78
CA PRO A 81 -19.76 -10.36 -19.21
C PRO A 81 -18.40 -9.72 -19.48
N SER A 82 -18.33 -8.68 -20.33
CA SER A 82 -17.06 -8.04 -20.72
C SER A 82 -16.58 -6.96 -19.73
N GLU A 83 -17.41 -6.62 -18.74
CA GLU A 83 -17.14 -5.57 -17.75
C GLU A 83 -16.16 -6.02 -16.64
N ILE A 84 -14.85 -5.87 -16.89
CA ILE A 84 -13.76 -6.27 -15.99
C ILE A 84 -13.91 -5.65 -14.59
N ASP A 85 -14.18 -4.35 -14.51
CA ASP A 85 -14.27 -3.63 -13.22
C ASP A 85 -15.49 -4.07 -12.40
N GLY A 86 -16.57 -4.48 -13.07
CA GLY A 86 -17.72 -5.05 -12.40
C GLY A 86 -17.39 -6.42 -11.78
N TRP A 87 -16.68 -7.29 -12.51
CA TRP A 87 -16.20 -8.57 -11.96
C TRP A 87 -15.23 -8.38 -10.78
N ARG A 88 -14.33 -7.40 -10.84
CA ARG A 88 -13.45 -7.04 -9.72
C ARG A 88 -14.24 -6.55 -8.51
N LEU A 89 -15.24 -5.70 -8.72
CA LEU A 89 -16.10 -5.21 -7.65
C LEU A 89 -16.87 -6.35 -7.00
N LEU A 90 -17.41 -7.27 -7.81
CA LEU A 90 -18.12 -8.45 -7.33
C LEU A 90 -17.19 -9.33 -6.47
N ALA A 91 -15.96 -9.57 -6.91
CA ALA A 91 -14.99 -10.34 -6.14
C ALA A 91 -14.63 -9.70 -4.79
N ARG A 92 -14.49 -8.36 -4.74
CA ARG A 92 -14.28 -7.64 -3.48
C ARG A 92 -15.48 -7.76 -2.56
N ALA A 93 -16.71 -7.67 -3.09
CA ALA A 93 -17.93 -7.83 -2.32
C ALA A 93 -18.04 -9.23 -1.72
N TYR A 94 -17.77 -10.28 -2.50
CA TYR A 94 -17.69 -11.65 -1.99
C TYR A 94 -16.60 -11.84 -0.94
N THR A 95 -15.42 -11.26 -1.15
CA THR A 95 -14.32 -11.33 -0.17
C THR A 95 -14.72 -10.68 1.15
N ALA A 96 -15.42 -9.54 1.12
CA ALA A 96 -15.91 -8.88 2.33
C ALA A 96 -16.95 -9.71 3.10
N GLN A 97 -17.65 -10.62 2.42
CA GLN A 97 -18.57 -11.59 3.03
C GLN A 97 -17.91 -12.92 3.43
N GLY A 98 -16.60 -13.08 3.23
CA GLY A 98 -15.90 -14.35 3.45
C GLY A 98 -16.21 -15.43 2.40
N ARG A 99 -16.89 -15.08 1.30
CA ARG A 99 -17.23 -15.97 0.18
C ARG A 99 -16.04 -16.11 -0.78
N HIS A 100 -14.94 -16.67 -0.28
CA HIS A 100 -13.67 -16.71 -1.02
C HIS A 100 -13.74 -17.51 -2.33
N THR A 101 -14.55 -18.58 -2.39
CA THR A 101 -14.77 -19.36 -3.62
C THR A 101 -15.43 -18.55 -4.72
N ASP A 102 -16.42 -17.73 -4.35
CA ASP A 102 -17.16 -16.91 -5.31
C ASP A 102 -16.30 -15.73 -5.79
N ALA A 103 -15.49 -15.16 -4.89
CA ALA A 103 -14.50 -14.14 -5.24
C ALA A 103 -13.48 -14.64 -6.26
N ARG A 104 -12.96 -15.86 -6.05
CA ARG A 104 -12.08 -16.54 -7.00
C ARG A 104 -12.73 -16.69 -8.37
N ASP A 105 -13.98 -17.13 -8.41
CA ASP A 105 -14.69 -17.41 -9.67
C ASP A 105 -15.02 -16.11 -10.43
N ALA A 106 -15.38 -15.04 -9.72
CA ALA A 106 -15.56 -13.71 -10.31
C ALA A 106 -14.28 -13.16 -10.93
N LEU A 107 -13.13 -13.24 -10.24
CA LEU A 107 -11.84 -12.81 -10.81
C LEU A 107 -11.38 -13.72 -11.96
N ALA A 108 -11.70 -15.01 -11.92
CA ALA A 108 -11.43 -15.90 -13.05
C ALA A 108 -12.16 -15.45 -14.32
N ARG A 109 -13.41 -14.96 -14.21
CA ARG A 109 -14.14 -14.35 -15.35
C ARG A 109 -13.45 -13.09 -15.85
N ALA A 110 -13.06 -12.19 -14.96
CA ALA A 110 -12.32 -10.99 -15.34
C ALA A 110 -11.03 -11.33 -16.12
N VAL A 111 -10.25 -12.32 -15.66
CA VAL A 111 -9.01 -12.76 -16.34
C VAL A 111 -9.29 -13.30 -17.74
N THR A 112 -10.45 -13.93 -18.01
CA THR A 112 -10.78 -14.35 -19.38
C THR A 112 -10.98 -13.19 -20.34
N VAL A 113 -11.38 -12.03 -19.85
CA VAL A 113 -11.58 -10.82 -20.66
C VAL A 113 -10.27 -10.05 -20.83
N ALA A 114 -9.48 -9.91 -19.76
CA ALA A 114 -8.18 -9.24 -19.78
C ALA A 114 -7.05 -10.15 -19.27
N PRO A 115 -6.59 -11.12 -20.07
CA PRO A 115 -5.61 -12.13 -19.63
C PRO A 115 -4.19 -11.59 -19.43
N ASP A 116 -3.92 -10.37 -19.87
CA ASP A 116 -2.59 -9.75 -19.86
C ASP A 116 -2.43 -8.62 -18.84
N GLU A 117 -3.48 -8.32 -18.08
CA GLU A 117 -3.43 -7.25 -17.08
C GLU A 117 -2.78 -7.75 -15.78
N ALA A 118 -1.61 -7.21 -15.44
CA ALA A 118 -0.79 -7.72 -14.35
C ALA A 118 -1.46 -7.61 -12.97
N ASP A 119 -2.13 -6.49 -12.69
CA ASP A 119 -2.88 -6.31 -11.43
C ASP A 119 -4.01 -7.34 -11.31
N LEU A 120 -4.74 -7.58 -12.40
CA LEU A 120 -5.85 -8.54 -12.42
C LEU A 120 -5.39 -9.98 -12.20
N LEU A 121 -4.30 -10.37 -12.87
CA LEU A 121 -3.68 -11.68 -12.69
C LEU A 121 -3.20 -11.87 -11.24
N THR A 122 -2.68 -10.81 -10.63
CA THR A 122 -2.22 -10.82 -9.24
C THR A 122 -3.39 -10.96 -8.28
N ASP A 123 -4.47 -10.20 -8.47
CA ASP A 123 -5.70 -10.29 -7.68
C ASP A 123 -6.34 -11.68 -7.82
N ALA A 124 -6.40 -12.22 -9.03
CA ALA A 124 -6.95 -13.56 -9.29
C ALA A 124 -6.10 -14.66 -8.61
N ALA A 125 -4.77 -14.55 -8.64
CA ALA A 125 -3.89 -15.49 -7.95
C ALA A 125 -4.09 -15.45 -6.43
N GLU A 126 -4.21 -14.26 -5.84
CA GLU A 126 -4.51 -14.07 -4.42
C GLU A 126 -5.88 -14.66 -4.05
N ALA A 127 -6.92 -14.38 -4.84
CA ALA A 127 -8.25 -14.92 -4.59
C ALA A 127 -8.29 -16.45 -4.68
N ARG A 128 -7.51 -17.06 -5.59
CA ARG A 128 -7.33 -18.52 -5.63
C ARG A 128 -6.70 -19.06 -4.35
N ALA A 129 -5.65 -18.41 -3.85
CA ALA A 129 -5.02 -18.82 -2.60
C ALA A 129 -5.97 -18.64 -1.41
N ASN A 130 -6.73 -17.54 -1.34
CA ASN A 130 -7.69 -17.32 -0.25
C ASN A 130 -8.89 -18.28 -0.28
N ALA A 131 -9.23 -18.83 -1.45
CA ALA A 131 -10.25 -19.87 -1.57
C ALA A 131 -9.72 -21.27 -1.20
N ASP A 132 -8.41 -21.44 -1.09
CA ASP A 132 -7.79 -22.67 -0.62
C ASP A 132 -7.75 -22.70 0.92
N LYS A 133 -8.07 -23.86 1.50
CA LYS A 133 -8.16 -24.04 2.96
C LYS A 133 -6.84 -23.79 3.70
N ASP A 134 -5.70 -23.98 3.02
CA ASP A 134 -4.36 -23.81 3.61
C ASP A 134 -3.69 -22.52 3.10
N HIS A 135 -4.46 -21.64 2.44
CA HIS A 135 -3.94 -20.42 1.80
C HIS A 135 -2.78 -20.68 0.84
N ARG A 136 -2.84 -21.80 0.12
CA ARG A 136 -1.77 -22.19 -0.80
C ARG A 136 -2.00 -21.64 -2.20
N PHE A 137 -0.92 -21.16 -2.79
CA PHE A 137 -0.88 -20.83 -4.21
C PHE A 137 -0.74 -22.11 -5.03
N ASP A 138 -1.80 -22.48 -5.76
CA ASP A 138 -1.77 -23.60 -6.71
C ASP A 138 -0.97 -23.25 -7.98
N ASP A 139 -0.73 -24.26 -8.84
CA ASP A 139 0.07 -24.08 -10.06
C ASP A 139 -0.51 -23.01 -11.00
N LYS A 140 -1.83 -22.86 -11.03
CA LYS A 140 -2.52 -21.84 -11.84
C LYS A 140 -2.25 -20.44 -11.27
N ALA A 141 -2.34 -20.26 -9.96
CA ALA A 141 -2.02 -18.99 -9.30
C ALA A 141 -0.54 -18.62 -9.51
N VAL A 142 0.37 -19.59 -9.41
CA VAL A 142 1.80 -19.37 -9.72
C VAL A 142 2.00 -18.97 -11.19
N GLN A 143 1.29 -19.58 -12.13
CA GLN A 143 1.35 -19.20 -13.54
C GLN A 143 0.84 -17.77 -13.77
N MET A 144 -0.27 -17.39 -13.14
CA MET A 144 -0.81 -16.03 -13.20
C MET A 144 0.20 -15.00 -12.67
N LEU A 145 0.83 -15.28 -11.53
CA LEU A 145 1.85 -14.39 -10.95
C LEU A 145 3.09 -14.26 -11.85
N ARG A 146 3.56 -15.36 -12.43
CA ARG A 146 4.67 -15.32 -13.41
C ARG A 146 4.30 -14.55 -14.67
N HIS A 147 3.07 -14.70 -15.15
CA HIS A 147 2.57 -13.95 -16.31
C HIS A 147 2.48 -12.46 -16.00
N ALA A 148 1.95 -12.09 -14.82
CA ALA A 148 1.91 -10.72 -14.34
C ALA A 148 3.32 -10.09 -14.30
N LEU A 149 4.32 -10.82 -13.79
CA LEU A 149 5.71 -10.39 -13.80
C LEU A 149 6.34 -10.37 -15.19
N GLY A 150 5.86 -11.18 -16.13
CA GLY A 150 6.25 -11.08 -17.53
C GLY A 150 5.80 -9.77 -18.18
N LYS A 151 4.64 -9.23 -17.77
CA LYS A 151 4.10 -7.95 -18.26
C LYS A 151 4.65 -6.76 -17.50
N GLN A 152 4.78 -6.89 -16.19
CA GLN A 152 5.31 -5.86 -15.29
C GLN A 152 6.38 -6.49 -14.38
N PRO A 153 7.65 -6.51 -14.81
CA PRO A 153 8.74 -7.16 -14.08
C PRO A 153 8.90 -6.70 -12.65
N MET A 154 8.45 -5.50 -12.31
CA MET A 154 8.63 -4.91 -10.99
C MET A 154 7.32 -4.72 -10.23
N HIS A 155 6.28 -5.45 -10.61
CA HIS A 155 4.99 -5.43 -9.91
C HIS A 155 5.16 -5.97 -8.49
N GLN A 156 5.03 -5.09 -7.49
CA GLN A 156 5.41 -5.39 -6.11
C GLN A 156 4.60 -6.54 -5.51
N ARG A 157 3.26 -6.48 -5.61
CA ARG A 157 2.36 -7.54 -5.09
C ARG A 157 2.58 -8.89 -5.78
N ALA A 158 2.75 -8.93 -7.10
CA ALA A 158 3.02 -10.16 -7.83
C ALA A 158 4.34 -10.83 -7.39
N ARG A 159 5.42 -10.05 -7.21
CA ARG A 159 6.70 -10.56 -6.68
C ARG A 159 6.54 -11.09 -5.26
N TRP A 160 5.81 -10.34 -4.43
CA TRP A 160 5.54 -10.73 -3.05
C TRP A 160 4.85 -12.10 -2.99
N PHE A 161 3.71 -12.25 -3.67
CA PHE A 161 2.95 -13.51 -3.68
C PHE A 161 3.71 -14.66 -4.36
N LEU A 162 4.48 -14.39 -5.42
CA LEU A 162 5.28 -15.44 -6.07
C LEU A 162 6.35 -15.99 -5.12
N GLY A 163 7.01 -15.13 -4.34
CA GLY A 163 7.97 -15.58 -3.32
C GLY A 163 7.30 -16.38 -2.20
N ILE A 164 6.09 -15.99 -1.77
CA ILE A 164 5.30 -16.79 -0.81
C ILE A 164 5.04 -18.18 -1.39
N ALA A 165 4.54 -18.25 -2.62
CA ALA A 165 4.25 -19.51 -3.31
C ALA A 165 5.50 -20.39 -3.50
N GLN A 166 6.65 -19.79 -3.81
CA GLN A 166 7.93 -20.49 -3.93
C GLN A 166 8.36 -21.09 -2.59
N ARG A 167 8.26 -20.32 -1.50
CA ARG A 167 8.62 -20.79 -0.16
C ARG A 167 7.67 -21.88 0.33
N GLN A 168 6.35 -21.74 0.11
CA GLN A 168 5.36 -22.80 0.38
C GLN A 168 5.67 -24.10 -0.37
N ALA A 169 6.30 -24.00 -1.54
CA ALA A 169 6.74 -25.15 -2.34
C ALA A 169 8.15 -25.67 -1.98
N GLY A 170 8.75 -25.21 -0.87
CA GLY A 170 10.11 -25.59 -0.44
C GLY A 170 11.23 -24.99 -1.29
N ARG A 171 10.94 -24.03 -2.17
CA ARG A 171 11.92 -23.35 -3.03
C ARG A 171 12.37 -22.03 -2.40
N ALA A 172 12.97 -22.11 -1.21
CA ALA A 172 13.36 -20.94 -0.44
C ALA A 172 14.41 -20.06 -1.17
N ALA A 173 15.31 -20.67 -1.94
CA ALA A 173 16.29 -19.94 -2.77
C ALA A 173 15.61 -19.06 -3.84
N ASP A 174 14.60 -19.59 -4.52
CA ASP A 174 13.84 -18.85 -5.53
C ASP A 174 13.01 -17.73 -4.89
N ALA A 175 12.45 -17.98 -3.70
CA ALA A 175 11.70 -16.97 -2.95
C ALA A 175 12.58 -15.77 -2.59
N ALA A 176 13.76 -16.02 -2.01
CA ALA A 176 14.72 -14.96 -1.69
C ALA A 176 15.08 -14.13 -2.92
N LYS A 177 15.43 -14.79 -4.04
CA LYS A 177 15.77 -14.13 -5.31
C LYS A 177 14.60 -13.29 -5.87
N THR A 178 13.37 -13.73 -5.66
CA THR A 178 12.17 -13.02 -6.15
C THR A 178 11.87 -11.76 -5.33
N TRP A 179 12.08 -11.81 -4.02
CA TRP A 179 11.83 -10.70 -3.10
C TRP A 179 12.98 -9.68 -3.02
N GLU A 180 14.22 -10.08 -3.23
CA GLU A 180 15.40 -9.19 -3.16
C GLU A 180 15.25 -7.85 -3.91
N PRO A 181 14.76 -7.82 -5.16
CA PRO A 181 14.57 -6.57 -5.89
C PRO A 181 13.56 -5.61 -5.27
N LEU A 182 12.64 -6.08 -4.44
CA LEU A 182 11.68 -5.21 -3.74
C LEU A 182 12.38 -4.27 -2.78
N LEU A 183 13.51 -4.67 -2.18
CA LEU A 183 14.27 -3.84 -1.24
C LEU A 183 14.79 -2.53 -1.85
N ALA A 184 14.90 -2.44 -3.17
CA ALA A 184 15.38 -1.25 -3.87
C ALA A 184 14.26 -0.23 -4.17
N ILE A 185 12.99 -0.58 -3.95
CA ILE A 185 11.83 0.18 -4.46
C ILE A 185 10.85 0.50 -3.35
N VAL A 186 10.72 -0.38 -2.36
CA VAL A 186 9.89 -0.10 -1.20
C VAL A 186 10.55 0.96 -0.31
N GLU A 187 9.73 1.70 0.42
CA GLU A 187 10.18 2.68 1.40
C GLU A 187 11.17 2.07 2.42
N PRO A 188 12.13 2.84 2.96
CA PRO A 188 13.18 2.31 3.85
C PRO A 188 12.65 1.54 5.06
N ASN A 189 11.54 1.99 5.64
CA ASN A 189 10.87 1.30 6.75
C ASN A 189 10.28 -0.06 6.32
N VAL A 190 9.72 -0.16 5.11
CA VAL A 190 9.23 -1.42 4.54
C VAL A 190 10.40 -2.33 4.15
N ALA A 191 11.50 -1.77 3.63
CA ALA A 191 12.70 -2.54 3.32
C ALA A 191 13.31 -3.16 4.59
N ALA A 192 13.29 -2.42 5.71
CA ALA A 192 13.75 -2.91 7.01
C ALA A 192 12.91 -4.07 7.55
N THR A 193 11.59 -4.10 7.30
CA THR A 193 10.71 -5.21 7.71
C THR A 193 10.72 -6.39 6.73
N LEU A 194 11.00 -6.14 5.46
CA LEU A 194 11.08 -7.16 4.42
C LEU A 194 12.40 -7.94 4.46
N ARG A 195 13.51 -7.27 4.79
CA ARG A 195 14.85 -7.88 4.80
C ARG A 195 14.98 -9.12 5.71
N PRO A 196 14.45 -9.13 6.95
CA PRO A 196 14.45 -10.34 7.77
C PRO A 196 13.73 -11.53 7.12
N GLN A 197 12.65 -11.29 6.36
CA GLN A 197 11.92 -12.36 5.67
C GLN A 197 12.73 -12.94 4.51
N ILE A 198 13.45 -12.09 3.79
CA ILE A 198 14.38 -12.51 2.75
C ILE A 198 15.54 -13.29 3.36
N ASN A 199 16.14 -12.81 4.45
CA ASN A 199 17.22 -13.52 5.15
C ASN A 199 16.74 -14.89 5.67
N ALA A 200 15.53 -14.98 6.22
CA ALA A 200 14.96 -16.25 6.64
C ALA A 200 14.86 -17.26 5.48
N ALA A 201 14.40 -16.83 4.30
CA ALA A 201 14.36 -17.68 3.10
C ALA A 201 15.77 -18.05 2.60
N ARG A 202 16.75 -17.16 2.73
CA ARG A 202 18.15 -17.43 2.38
C ARG A 202 18.77 -18.48 3.31
N VAL A 203 18.57 -18.36 4.62
CA VAL A 203 19.04 -19.32 5.62
C VAL A 203 18.40 -20.69 5.41
N GLU A 204 17.09 -20.74 5.15
CA GLU A 204 16.36 -21.98 4.81
C GLU A 204 16.95 -22.66 3.55
N ALA A 205 17.47 -21.87 2.61
CA ALA A 205 18.14 -22.34 1.41
C ALA A 205 19.66 -22.62 1.56
N GLY A 206 20.25 -22.44 2.75
CA GLY A 206 21.69 -22.56 2.96
C GLY A 206 22.53 -21.45 2.31
N LEU A 207 21.90 -20.31 1.97
CA LEU A 207 22.55 -19.12 1.42
C LEU A 207 22.96 -18.17 2.55
N PRO A 208 24.08 -17.42 2.39
CA PRO A 208 24.47 -16.40 3.36
C PRO A 208 23.42 -15.30 3.40
N GLU A 209 23.18 -14.70 4.57
CA GLU A 209 22.29 -13.55 4.71
C GLU A 209 22.73 -12.37 3.82
N LEU A 210 21.78 -11.51 3.47
CA LEU A 210 22.12 -10.25 2.83
C LEU A 210 22.96 -9.41 3.80
N ALA A 211 24.04 -8.81 3.29
CA ALA A 211 24.80 -7.83 4.04
C ALA A 211 23.86 -6.76 4.62
N ALA A 212 24.12 -6.33 5.85
CA ALA A 212 23.41 -5.19 6.42
C ALA A 212 23.44 -4.04 5.39
N PRO A 213 22.34 -3.29 5.21
CA PRO A 213 22.39 -2.11 4.36
C PRO A 213 23.60 -1.29 4.81
N ALA A 214 24.48 -0.97 3.86
CA ALA A 214 25.62 -0.12 4.17
C ALA A 214 25.06 1.10 4.93
N PRO A 215 25.62 1.46 6.10
CA PRO A 215 25.17 2.65 6.82
C PRO A 215 25.11 3.76 5.76
N VAL A 216 23.91 4.30 5.56
CA VAL A 216 23.64 5.27 4.51
C VAL A 216 24.73 6.32 4.69
N ALA A 217 25.66 6.42 3.75
CA ALA A 217 26.75 7.37 3.88
C ALA A 217 26.07 8.72 4.05
N ALA A 218 26.17 9.26 5.26
CA ALA A 218 25.36 10.37 5.70
C ALA A 218 25.63 11.57 4.79
N SER A 219 24.74 11.74 3.82
CA SER A 219 24.89 12.71 2.75
C SER A 219 24.26 13.99 3.26
N GLY A 220 24.99 14.72 4.11
CA GLY A 220 24.48 15.95 4.71
C GLY A 220 25.33 16.46 5.88
N LYS A 221 24.94 17.63 6.39
CA LYS A 221 25.41 18.13 7.69
C LYS A 221 24.97 17.16 8.78
N GLY A 222 25.85 16.89 9.73
CA GLY A 222 25.62 15.97 10.83
C GLY A 222 26.89 15.84 11.64
N ILE A 223 26.74 15.40 12.88
CA ILE A 223 27.77 15.54 13.91
C ILE A 223 28.23 14.15 14.31
N THR A 224 29.50 13.87 14.06
CA THR A 224 30.13 12.65 14.57
C THR A 224 30.49 12.85 16.04
N VAL A 225 30.06 11.95 16.91
CA VAL A 225 30.25 12.00 18.35
C VAL A 225 30.97 10.73 18.81
N LYS A 226 32.10 10.91 19.48
CA LYS A 226 32.84 9.83 20.13
C LYS A 226 32.56 9.87 21.63
N VAL A 227 31.92 8.84 22.16
CA VAL A 227 31.56 8.77 23.57
C VAL A 227 32.49 7.81 24.31
N GLU A 228 33.08 8.31 25.39
CA GLU A 228 34.01 7.57 26.23
C GLU A 228 33.56 7.62 27.70
N LEU A 229 33.74 6.52 28.43
CA LEU A 229 33.43 6.43 29.86
C LEU A 229 34.71 6.47 30.68
N ALA A 230 34.77 7.36 31.67
CA ALA A 230 35.88 7.43 32.62
C ALA A 230 36.01 6.13 33.44
N ASP A 231 37.24 5.65 33.61
CA ASP A 231 37.53 4.39 34.30
C ASP A 231 36.92 4.32 35.72
N ALA A 232 36.92 5.44 36.45
CA ALA A 232 36.37 5.56 37.79
C ALA A 232 34.84 5.32 37.86
N LEU A 233 34.13 5.48 36.75
CA LEU A 233 32.68 5.30 36.68
C LEU A 233 32.26 3.95 36.09
N ARG A 234 33.19 3.16 35.53
CA ARG A 234 32.87 1.83 34.97
C ARG A 234 32.23 0.89 35.99
N ALA A 235 32.68 0.93 37.24
CA ALA A 235 32.13 0.11 38.31
C ALA A 235 30.68 0.46 38.68
N LYS A 236 30.19 1.65 38.28
CA LYS A 236 28.84 2.13 38.56
C LYS A 236 27.86 1.90 37.40
N LEU A 237 28.32 1.32 36.29
CA LEU A 237 27.51 1.08 35.10
C LEU A 237 26.78 -0.27 35.21
N PRO A 238 25.45 -0.32 35.33
CA PRO A 238 24.73 -1.58 35.27
C PRO A 238 24.72 -2.15 33.85
N ALA A 239 24.61 -3.48 33.73
CA ALA A 239 24.60 -4.17 32.43
C ALA A 239 23.42 -3.76 31.51
N GLY A 240 22.35 -3.20 32.08
CA GLY A 240 21.17 -2.69 31.35
C GLY A 240 21.17 -1.18 31.09
N ALA A 241 22.26 -0.47 31.39
CA ALA A 241 22.31 0.98 31.19
C ALA A 241 22.11 1.36 29.72
N THR A 242 21.44 2.49 29.51
CA THR A 242 21.18 3.05 28.19
C THR A 242 21.92 4.37 28.03
N LEU A 243 22.66 4.52 26.94
CA LEU A 243 23.26 5.78 26.52
C LEU A 243 22.26 6.58 25.69
N PHE A 244 22.01 7.82 26.10
CA PHE A 244 21.28 8.82 25.34
C PHE A 244 22.28 9.88 24.89
N VAL A 245 22.44 10.03 23.56
CA VAL A 245 23.23 11.12 22.98
C VAL A 245 22.26 12.07 22.31
N VAL A 246 22.37 13.34 22.67
CA VAL A 246 21.33 14.33 22.41
C VAL A 246 21.95 15.60 21.87
N ALA A 247 21.42 16.11 20.77
CA ALA A 247 21.75 17.40 20.19
C ALA A 247 20.65 18.42 20.44
N ARG A 248 21.01 19.58 20.99
CA ARG A 248 20.10 20.70 21.24
C ARG A 248 20.62 22.00 20.62
N GLU A 249 19.71 22.93 20.42
CA GLU A 249 20.07 24.29 20.04
C GLU A 249 20.70 25.03 21.24
N PRO A 250 21.91 25.61 21.11
CA PRO A 250 22.53 26.37 22.17
C PRO A 250 21.65 27.54 22.61
N GLY A 251 21.30 27.62 23.91
CA GLY A 251 20.43 28.66 24.46
C GLY A 251 18.95 28.55 24.07
N GLY A 252 18.55 27.47 23.39
CA GLY A 252 17.16 27.20 23.01
C GLY A 252 16.34 26.50 24.12
N PRO A 253 15.08 26.12 23.81
CA PRO A 253 14.24 25.33 24.70
C PRO A 253 14.90 24.00 25.12
N PRO A 254 14.53 23.41 26.27
CA PRO A 254 15.17 22.18 26.79
C PRO A 254 14.88 20.92 25.96
N ILE A 255 14.09 21.05 24.89
CA ILE A 255 13.69 19.94 24.02
C ILE A 255 14.79 19.72 22.97
N PRO A 256 15.28 18.49 22.80
CA PRO A 256 16.32 18.23 21.83
C PRO A 256 15.82 18.21 20.39
N VAL A 257 16.72 18.59 19.49
CA VAL A 257 16.47 18.60 18.03
C VAL A 257 16.68 17.21 17.46
N ALA A 258 17.74 16.52 17.88
CA ALA A 258 18.01 15.13 17.52
C ALA A 258 18.44 14.32 18.75
N ALA A 259 18.08 13.04 18.78
CA ALA A 259 18.43 12.15 19.89
C ALA A 259 18.61 10.71 19.42
N GLU A 260 19.68 10.08 19.88
CA GLU A 260 19.98 8.67 19.62
C GLU A 260 20.04 7.89 20.93
N LYS A 261 19.48 6.68 20.91
CA LYS A 261 19.45 5.75 22.05
C LYS A 261 20.28 4.52 21.71
N VAL A 262 21.33 4.28 22.51
CA VAL A 262 22.30 3.21 22.29
C VAL A 262 22.52 2.41 23.58
N SER A 263 22.94 1.15 23.48
CA SER A 263 23.29 0.35 24.66
C SER A 263 24.62 0.81 25.25
N ALA A 264 24.69 0.98 26.57
CA ALA A 264 25.93 1.38 27.25
C ALA A 264 27.05 0.33 27.12
N ALA A 265 26.72 -0.93 26.83
CA ALA A 265 27.68 -2.01 26.65
C ALA A 265 28.58 -1.82 25.42
N GLN A 266 28.22 -0.92 24.50
CA GLN A 266 28.98 -0.64 23.28
C GLN A 266 30.09 0.38 23.49
N LEU A 267 30.22 0.99 24.67
CA LEU A 267 31.23 2.01 24.95
C LEU A 267 32.66 1.42 25.04
N PRO A 268 33.70 2.14 24.53
CA PRO A 268 33.62 3.41 23.82
C PRO A 268 33.09 3.24 22.40
N LEU A 269 32.26 4.18 21.95
CA LEU A 269 31.63 4.11 20.62
C LEU A 269 31.68 5.44 19.89
N GLU A 270 31.66 5.37 18.57
CA GLU A 270 31.54 6.51 17.67
C GLU A 270 30.21 6.40 16.95
N LEU A 271 29.38 7.43 17.07
CA LEU A 271 28.07 7.53 16.41
C LEU A 271 27.99 8.83 15.62
N ARG A 272 27.01 8.93 14.74
CA ARG A 272 26.77 10.14 13.98
C ARG A 272 25.31 10.52 14.09
N LEU A 273 25.07 11.72 14.62
CA LEU A 273 23.76 12.34 14.65
C LEU A 273 23.51 13.08 13.34
N ASP A 274 22.40 12.77 12.67
CA ASP A 274 21.95 13.49 11.47
C ASP A 274 20.43 13.76 11.47
N ASP A 275 19.89 14.12 10.31
CA ASP A 275 18.47 14.46 10.17
C ASP A 275 17.53 13.28 10.42
N ALA A 276 17.99 12.04 10.28
CA ALA A 276 17.20 10.85 10.59
C ALA A 276 16.91 10.72 12.09
N ASP A 277 17.78 11.29 12.93
CA ASP A 277 17.64 11.29 14.40
C ASP A 277 16.82 12.47 14.92
N SER A 278 16.34 13.34 14.01
CA SER A 278 15.61 14.55 14.39
C SER A 278 14.20 14.22 14.90
N LEU A 279 13.85 14.72 16.09
CA LEU A 279 12.55 14.47 16.74
C LEU A 279 11.41 15.34 16.21
N MET A 280 11.74 16.47 15.58
CA MET A 280 10.76 17.43 15.04
C MET A 280 10.81 17.44 13.49
N PRO A 281 9.68 17.24 12.80
CA PRO A 281 9.65 17.28 11.33
C PRO A 281 10.01 18.65 10.73
N THR A 282 9.79 19.72 11.49
CA THR A 282 9.95 21.12 11.04
C THR A 282 11.26 21.77 11.45
N LYS A 283 12.08 21.10 12.29
CA LYS A 283 13.37 21.62 12.75
C LYS A 283 14.37 20.47 12.78
N LYS A 284 15.23 20.40 11.76
CA LYS A 284 16.22 19.33 11.60
C LYS A 284 17.57 19.73 12.19
N LEU A 285 18.42 18.74 12.45
CA LEU A 285 19.78 18.98 12.91
C LEU A 285 20.60 19.74 11.85
N SER A 286 20.42 19.45 10.56
CA SER A 286 21.09 20.14 9.45
C SER A 286 20.83 21.64 9.37
N ASP A 287 19.69 22.09 9.91
CA ASP A 287 19.26 23.48 9.86
C ASP A 287 19.98 24.35 10.90
N LEU A 288 20.58 23.73 11.92
CA LEU A 288 21.33 24.44 12.94
C LEU A 288 22.73 24.78 12.43
N ALA A 289 23.20 26.01 12.70
CA ALA A 289 24.62 26.34 12.49
C ALA A 289 25.50 25.74 13.60
N ASN A 290 25.01 25.82 14.85
CA ASN A 290 25.66 25.29 16.03
C ASN A 290 24.70 24.36 16.77
N ALA A 291 25.23 23.28 17.31
CA ALA A 291 24.51 22.37 18.17
C ALA A 291 25.31 22.14 19.46
N GLU A 292 24.61 21.97 20.56
CA GLU A 292 25.19 21.54 21.83
C GLU A 292 24.88 20.06 22.03
N ILE A 293 25.94 19.26 22.13
CA ILE A 293 25.84 17.81 22.25
C ILE A 293 26.07 17.42 23.69
N SER A 294 25.18 16.58 24.21
CA SER A 294 25.28 16.00 25.55
C SER A 294 25.10 14.49 25.48
N ALA A 295 25.82 13.77 26.34
CA ALA A 295 25.71 12.33 26.48
C ALA A 295 25.36 12.00 27.92
N ARG A 296 24.36 11.13 28.11
CA ARG A 296 23.93 10.65 29.42
C ARG A 296 23.72 9.15 29.41
N LEU A 297 24.29 8.48 30.40
CA LEU A 297 24.01 7.09 30.72
C LEU A 297 22.90 7.03 31.77
N SER A 298 21.72 6.59 31.35
CA SER A 298 20.62 6.32 32.25
C SER A 298 20.74 4.94 32.86
N ILE A 299 20.76 4.89 34.19
CA ILE A 299 20.77 3.64 34.96
C ILE A 299 19.40 2.96 34.88
N THR A 300 18.32 3.75 34.81
CA THR A 300 16.93 3.27 34.77
C THR A 300 16.41 3.03 33.35
N GLY A 301 17.14 3.49 32.33
CA GLY A 301 16.76 3.36 30.91
C GLY A 301 15.72 4.37 30.43
N ILE A 302 15.36 5.36 31.24
CA ILE A 302 14.36 6.39 30.93
C ILE A 302 15.05 7.62 30.31
N ALA A 303 14.43 8.21 29.28
CA ALA A 303 14.96 9.38 28.56
C ALA A 303 14.96 10.68 29.38
N THR A 304 14.11 10.79 30.40
CA THR A 304 14.09 11.92 31.34
C THR A 304 15.27 11.83 32.32
N PRO A 305 16.05 12.91 32.53
CA PRO A 305 17.18 12.87 33.43
C PRO A 305 16.80 12.53 34.87
N GLN A 306 17.57 11.64 35.51
CA GLN A 306 17.39 11.23 36.90
C GLN A 306 18.66 11.47 37.72
N ALA A 307 18.50 11.73 39.02
CA ALA A 307 19.63 11.79 39.95
C ALA A 307 20.37 10.45 39.95
N GLY A 308 21.70 10.50 39.91
CA GLY A 308 22.56 9.30 39.81
C GLY A 308 22.89 8.86 38.38
N ASP A 309 22.27 9.41 37.35
CA ASP A 309 22.68 9.19 35.95
C ASP A 309 24.13 9.68 35.74
N LEU A 310 24.89 9.01 34.85
CA LEU A 310 26.24 9.46 34.52
C LEU A 310 26.18 10.37 33.29
N GLU A 311 26.77 11.55 33.34
CA GLU A 311 26.70 12.52 32.24
C GLU A 311 28.08 13.07 31.85
N ALA A 312 28.22 13.44 30.57
CA ALA A 312 29.32 14.22 30.06
C ALA A 312 28.96 15.71 30.10
N ALA A 313 29.98 16.57 30.24
CA ALA A 313 29.79 18.01 30.05
C ALA A 313 29.29 18.28 28.61
N PRO A 314 28.28 19.15 28.41
CA PRO A 314 27.83 19.50 27.07
C PRO A 314 28.96 20.18 26.28
N VAL A 315 29.08 19.83 25.00
CA VAL A 315 30.07 20.41 24.08
C VAL A 315 29.35 21.06 22.92
N GLN A 316 29.69 22.31 22.61
CA GLN A 316 29.17 23.01 21.44
C GLN A 316 30.04 22.72 20.22
N THR A 317 29.39 22.48 19.09
CA THR A 317 30.03 22.20 17.81
C THR A 317 29.21 22.76 16.66
N THR A 318 29.82 22.83 15.48
CA THR A 318 29.11 23.14 14.24
C THR A 318 28.57 21.85 13.61
N THR A 319 27.42 21.94 12.93
CA THR A 319 26.78 20.77 12.27
C THR A 319 27.52 20.29 11.02
N ASP A 320 28.52 21.05 10.56
CA ASP A 320 29.43 20.72 9.47
C ASP A 320 30.84 20.32 9.96
N ALA A 321 31.03 20.17 11.27
CA ALA A 321 32.31 19.79 11.84
C ALA A 321 32.76 18.42 11.29
N LYS A 322 33.96 18.39 10.69
CA LYS A 322 34.58 17.17 10.16
C LYS A 322 35.26 16.33 11.25
N ALA A 323 35.64 16.96 12.36
CA ALA A 323 36.29 16.28 13.49
C ALA A 323 35.22 15.71 14.43
N PRO A 324 35.43 14.51 14.99
CA PRO A 324 34.51 13.93 15.96
C PRO A 324 34.50 14.74 17.26
N VAL A 325 33.31 15.00 17.80
CA VAL A 325 33.12 15.61 19.12
C VAL A 325 33.31 14.55 20.19
N VAL A 326 34.31 14.72 21.03
CA VAL A 326 34.59 13.77 22.12
C VAL A 326 33.79 14.14 23.36
N LEU A 327 32.91 13.23 23.79
CA LEU A 327 32.15 13.35 25.03
C LEU A 327 32.66 12.31 26.03
N LYS A 328 33.34 12.80 27.07
CA LYS A 328 33.81 11.98 28.17
C LYS A 328 32.79 12.02 29.31
N ILE A 329 32.19 10.88 29.61
CA ILE A 329 31.28 10.71 30.75
C ILE A 329 32.13 10.54 32.00
N ASP A 330 32.18 11.60 32.81
CA ASP A 330 33.05 11.71 33.98
C ASP A 330 32.34 12.24 35.23
N ARG A 331 31.05 12.58 35.13
CA ARG A 331 30.25 13.12 36.24
C ARG A 331 29.05 12.24 36.56
N VAL A 332 28.67 12.27 37.83
CA VAL A 332 27.39 11.75 38.32
C VAL A 332 26.45 12.93 38.49
N ARG A 333 25.27 12.84 37.89
CA ARG A 333 24.23 13.85 38.04
C ARG A 333 23.75 13.88 39.50
N PRO A 334 23.72 15.07 40.13
CA PRO A 334 23.31 15.22 41.52
C PRO A 334 21.84 14.86 41.77
#